data_AF-A0A292QUX9-F1
#
_entry.id   AF-A0A292QUX9-F1
#
_cell.length_a   1.000
_cell.length_b   1.000
_cell.length_c   1.000
_cell.angle_alpha   90.00
_cell.angle_beta   90.00
_cell.angle_gamma   90.00
#
_symmetry.space_group_name_H-M   'P 1'
#
loop_
_entity.id
_entity.type
_entity.pdbx_description
1 polymer ?
#
loop_
_entity_poly.entity_id
_entity_poly.type
_entity_poly.pdbx_seq_one_letter_code
_entity_poly.pdbx_strand_id
1 'polypeptide(L)'
;MRKNIFELFLEKVLNIPLWIKQVIYLKLAQEMQDYNCEDFLRNHKQDIFSAFVPTLTFKGKTELMEHKCGLDNNIYNFLQGCANEYSMIEISVNTFLSMEEVAKYYELCLEQNFIKVPDSKEIHAMAGYIAGKFRVGEYFKQKGSLTVDQLQKAILAHRDEESSDDPKKFGEILVQLGYVSEGDLKAVLQLKEEAKKRFILDYNTVPKPETTFSNENQKYEEEIAKLKDENLKLKRKMLQLLELVKRNGQQ
;
A
#
# COMPACT_ATOMS: atom_id res chain seq x y z
N MET A 1 -15.38 12.59 15.03
CA MET A 1 -14.85 11.41 14.29
C MET A 1 -13.34 11.46 14.34
N ARG A 2 -12.66 10.37 14.70
CA ARG A 2 -11.20 10.30 14.52
C ARG A 2 -10.96 10.37 13.00
N LYS A 3 -10.29 11.41 12.51
CA LYS A 3 -9.96 11.52 11.08
C LYS A 3 -9.18 10.28 10.65
N ASN A 4 -9.51 9.74 9.48
CA ASN A 4 -8.85 8.57 8.95
C ASN A 4 -7.36 8.89 8.68
N ILE A 5 -6.46 7.97 9.02
CA ILE A 5 -5.02 8.14 8.76
C ILE A 5 -4.76 8.36 7.26
N PHE A 6 -5.51 7.67 6.42
CA PHE A 6 -5.41 7.80 4.96
C PHE A 6 -5.89 9.17 4.46
N GLU A 7 -7.00 9.70 4.99
CA GLU A 7 -7.48 11.05 4.67
C GLU A 7 -6.45 12.11 5.06
N LEU A 8 -5.86 11.99 6.25
CA LEU A 8 -4.81 12.91 6.71
C LEU A 8 -3.58 12.88 5.78
N PHE A 9 -3.23 11.72 5.24
CA PHE A 9 -2.17 11.60 4.25
C PHE A 9 -2.56 12.26 2.93
N LEU A 10 -3.77 11.98 2.41
CA LEU A 10 -4.26 12.62 1.18
C LEU A 10 -4.33 14.14 1.31
N GLU A 11 -4.83 14.67 2.43
CA GLU A 11 -4.84 16.11 2.71
C GLU A 11 -3.43 16.71 2.60
N LYS A 12 -2.40 16.02 3.12
CA LYS A 12 -0.99 16.46 2.99
C LYS A 12 -0.51 16.47 1.54
N VAL A 13 -0.76 15.40 0.78
CA VAL A 13 -0.38 15.31 -0.65
C VAL A 13 -1.10 16.38 -1.48
N LEU A 14 -2.38 16.62 -1.18
CA LEU A 14 -3.20 17.63 -1.85
C LEU A 14 -2.84 19.06 -1.47
N ASN A 15 -2.13 19.30 -0.37
CA ASN A 15 -1.65 20.64 0.01
C ASN A 15 -0.31 21.01 -0.64
N ILE A 16 0.34 20.09 -1.36
CA ILE A 16 1.60 20.35 -2.07
C ILE A 16 1.38 21.36 -3.23
N PRO A 17 2.35 22.24 -3.54
CA PRO A 17 2.31 23.11 -4.72
C PRO A 17 2.00 22.38 -6.04
N LEU A 18 1.27 23.07 -6.93
CA LEU A 18 0.81 22.51 -8.21
C LEU A 18 1.95 21.96 -9.09
N TRP A 19 3.08 22.65 -9.15
CA TRP A 19 4.22 22.25 -9.98
C TRP A 19 4.84 20.91 -9.52
N ILE A 20 4.81 20.61 -8.22
CA ILE A 20 5.24 19.29 -7.70
C ILE A 20 4.19 18.23 -8.06
N LYS A 21 2.89 18.54 -7.87
CA LYS A 21 1.79 17.62 -8.22
C LYS A 21 1.85 17.20 -9.68
N GLN A 22 2.17 18.13 -10.58
CA GLN A 22 2.34 17.83 -12.01
C GLN A 22 3.44 16.80 -12.25
N VAL A 23 4.61 16.95 -11.60
CA VAL A 23 5.72 16.00 -11.74
C VAL A 23 5.36 14.63 -11.12
N ILE A 24 4.74 14.62 -9.94
CA ILE A 24 4.26 13.37 -9.30
C ILE A 24 3.26 12.66 -10.22
N TYR A 25 2.29 13.38 -10.76
CA TYR A 25 1.30 12.83 -11.67
C TYR A 25 1.93 12.22 -12.92
N LEU A 26 2.88 12.93 -13.56
CA LEU A 26 3.57 12.41 -14.73
C LEU A 26 4.36 11.13 -14.42
N LYS A 27 5.03 11.07 -13.27
CA LYS A 27 5.78 9.88 -12.83
C LYS A 27 4.87 8.70 -12.54
N LEU A 28 3.78 8.92 -11.80
CA LEU A 28 2.79 7.88 -11.52
C LEU A 28 2.09 7.41 -12.80
N ALA A 29 1.79 8.31 -13.73
CA ALA A 29 1.19 7.97 -15.02
C ALA A 29 2.12 7.09 -15.86
N GLN A 30 3.42 7.44 -15.91
CA GLN A 30 4.42 6.64 -16.60
C GLN A 30 4.56 5.24 -15.98
N GLU A 31 4.62 5.15 -14.65
CA GLU A 31 4.70 3.87 -13.93
C GLU A 31 3.45 3.00 -14.17
N MET A 32 2.25 3.61 -14.19
CA MET A 32 1.02 2.89 -14.53
C MET A 32 0.99 2.39 -15.97
N GLN A 33 1.63 3.11 -16.91
CA GLN A 33 1.80 2.67 -18.29
C GLN A 33 2.77 1.48 -18.38
N ASP A 34 3.89 1.52 -17.66
CA ASP A 34 4.87 0.42 -17.65
C ASP A 34 4.28 -0.90 -17.11
N TYR A 35 3.33 -0.78 -16.17
CA TYR A 35 2.58 -1.90 -15.60
C TYR A 35 1.36 -2.33 -16.43
N ASN A 36 1.04 -1.64 -17.53
CA ASN A 36 -0.17 -1.85 -18.34
C ASN A 36 -1.47 -1.69 -17.53
N CYS A 37 -1.45 -0.91 -16.43
CA CYS A 37 -2.59 -0.69 -15.54
C CYS A 37 -3.44 0.52 -15.93
N GLU A 38 -3.14 1.18 -17.04
CA GLU A 38 -3.77 2.46 -17.42
C GLU A 38 -5.28 2.32 -17.71
N ASP A 39 -5.71 1.18 -18.27
CA ASP A 39 -7.11 0.91 -18.59
C ASP A 39 -7.99 0.74 -17.34
N PHE A 40 -7.42 0.23 -16.23
CA PHE A 40 -8.13 0.13 -14.95
C PHE A 40 -8.53 1.51 -14.39
N LEU A 41 -7.78 2.57 -14.70
CA LEU A 41 -8.02 3.92 -14.15
C LEU A 41 -8.91 4.79 -15.04
N ARG A 42 -8.91 4.58 -16.35
CA ARG A 42 -9.57 5.48 -17.32
C ARG A 42 -11.07 5.21 -17.47
N ASN A 43 -11.47 3.94 -17.49
CA ASN A 43 -12.84 3.54 -17.88
C ASN A 43 -13.72 3.12 -16.70
N HIS A 44 -13.14 2.75 -15.56
CA HIS A 44 -13.80 2.00 -14.49
C HIS A 44 -13.59 2.61 -13.09
N LYS A 45 -13.67 3.95 -12.97
CA LYS A 45 -13.40 4.67 -11.70
C LYS A 45 -14.26 4.22 -10.53
N GLN A 46 -15.48 3.73 -10.79
CA GLN A 46 -16.40 3.24 -9.76
C GLN A 46 -16.17 1.76 -9.40
N ASP A 47 -15.34 1.06 -10.17
CA ASP A 47 -15.13 -0.39 -10.03
C ASP A 47 -13.76 -0.73 -9.40
N ILE A 48 -13.04 0.28 -8.89
CA ILE A 48 -11.76 0.07 -8.23
C ILE A 48 -12.00 -0.55 -6.84
N PHE A 49 -11.60 -1.81 -6.67
CA PHE A 49 -11.74 -2.53 -5.40
C PHE A 49 -11.16 -1.77 -4.19
N SER A 50 -10.01 -1.11 -4.35
CA SER A 50 -9.38 -0.34 -3.27
C SER A 50 -10.22 0.85 -2.79
N ALA A 51 -11.04 1.44 -3.67
CA ALA A 51 -11.91 2.58 -3.34
C ALA A 51 -13.33 2.14 -2.93
N PHE A 52 -13.64 0.85 -3.04
CA PHE A 52 -14.96 0.31 -2.71
C PHE A 52 -15.27 0.45 -1.22
N VAL A 53 -16.51 0.79 -0.89
CA VAL A 53 -17.02 0.89 0.49
C VAL A 53 -17.97 -0.28 0.77
N PRO A 54 -17.55 -1.30 1.53
CA PRO A 54 -18.41 -2.44 1.86
C PRO A 54 -19.56 -2.04 2.78
N THR A 55 -20.76 -2.52 2.49
CA THR A 55 -21.96 -2.25 3.31
C THR A 55 -22.33 -3.46 4.16
N LEU A 56 -22.42 -3.28 5.48
CA LEU A 56 -22.88 -4.33 6.39
C LEU A 56 -24.37 -4.67 6.21
N THR A 57 -24.69 -5.96 6.29
CA THR A 57 -26.06 -6.45 6.42
C THR A 57 -26.53 -6.35 7.88
N PHE A 58 -27.83 -6.58 8.12
CA PHE A 58 -28.34 -6.72 9.49
C PHE A 58 -27.60 -7.82 10.26
N LYS A 59 -27.35 -8.97 9.62
CA LYS A 59 -26.61 -10.09 10.20
C LYS A 59 -25.18 -9.68 10.58
N GLY A 60 -24.48 -8.93 9.72
CA GLY A 60 -23.13 -8.44 10.01
C GLY A 60 -23.09 -7.45 11.18
N LYS A 61 -24.10 -6.57 11.30
CA LYS A 61 -24.21 -5.65 12.45
C LYS A 61 -24.47 -6.40 13.76
N THR A 62 -25.35 -7.41 13.73
CA THR A 62 -25.64 -8.24 14.91
C THR A 62 -24.40 -9.02 15.33
N GLU A 63 -23.67 -9.60 14.39
CA GLU A 63 -22.44 -10.34 14.69
C GLU A 63 -21.35 -9.45 15.31
N LEU A 64 -21.20 -8.21 14.83
CA LEU A 64 -20.29 -7.22 15.41
C LEU A 64 -20.67 -6.85 16.86
N MET A 65 -21.94 -6.98 17.26
CA MET A 65 -22.37 -6.68 18.63
C MET A 65 -22.30 -7.90 19.55
N GLU A 66 -22.65 -9.08 19.04
CA GLU A 66 -22.81 -10.29 19.85
C GLU A 66 -21.60 -11.23 19.83
N HIS A 67 -20.71 -11.09 18.83
CA HIS A 67 -19.50 -11.91 18.64
C HIS A 67 -19.77 -13.42 18.70
N LYS A 68 -20.94 -13.87 18.22
CA LYS A 68 -21.44 -15.24 18.37
C LYS A 68 -20.60 -16.26 17.61
N CYS A 69 -20.02 -15.88 16.48
CA CYS A 69 -19.19 -16.75 15.65
C CYS A 69 -17.75 -16.85 16.15
N GLY A 70 -17.31 -16.02 17.11
CA GLY A 70 -15.98 -16.11 17.70
C GLY A 70 -14.83 -15.96 16.69
N LEU A 71 -15.01 -15.10 15.68
CA LEU A 71 -14.02 -14.88 14.62
C LEU A 71 -12.73 -14.24 15.12
N ASP A 72 -11.69 -14.22 14.27
CA ASP A 72 -10.43 -13.55 14.58
C ASP A 72 -10.63 -12.04 14.81
N ASN A 73 -9.84 -11.45 15.71
CA ASN A 73 -9.92 -10.02 16.03
C ASN A 73 -9.74 -9.12 14.79
N ASN A 74 -8.93 -9.53 13.81
CA ASN A 74 -8.76 -8.75 12.59
C ASN A 74 -10.02 -8.73 11.71
N ILE A 75 -10.84 -9.78 11.77
CA ILE A 75 -12.12 -9.83 11.07
C ILE A 75 -13.13 -8.89 11.75
N TYR A 76 -13.14 -8.83 13.08
CA TYR A 76 -13.96 -7.84 13.79
C TYR A 76 -13.48 -6.40 13.57
N ASN A 77 -12.15 -6.18 13.48
CA ASN A 77 -11.60 -4.87 13.09
C ASN A 77 -12.04 -4.49 11.66
N PHE A 78 -12.06 -5.46 10.74
CA PHE A 78 -12.59 -5.27 9.39
C PHE A 78 -14.08 -4.91 9.39
N LEU A 79 -14.91 -5.67 10.12
CA LEU A 79 -16.35 -5.39 10.26
C LEU A 79 -16.61 -4.03 10.91
N GLN A 80 -15.81 -3.65 11.90
CA GLN A 80 -15.86 -2.32 12.52
C GLN A 80 -15.49 -1.22 11.52
N GLY A 81 -14.51 -1.47 10.65
CA GLY A 81 -14.18 -0.58 9.53
C GLY A 81 -15.36 -0.42 8.57
N CYS A 82 -16.03 -1.52 8.22
CA CYS A 82 -17.25 -1.48 7.39
C CYS A 82 -18.39 -0.72 8.08
N ALA A 83 -18.54 -0.85 9.40
CA ALA A 83 -19.55 -0.13 10.18
C ALA A 83 -19.32 1.38 10.21
N ASN A 84 -18.06 1.81 10.10
CA ASN A 84 -17.66 3.20 10.01
C ASN A 84 -17.66 3.75 8.58
N GLU A 85 -18.18 2.98 7.61
CA GLU A 85 -18.25 3.36 6.18
C GLU A 85 -16.87 3.61 5.55
N TYR A 86 -15.83 2.95 6.04
CA TYR A 86 -14.50 3.03 5.46
C TYR A 86 -14.40 2.21 4.16
N SER A 87 -13.70 2.76 3.18
CA SER A 87 -13.30 2.06 1.96
C SER A 87 -12.26 0.96 2.23
N MET A 88 -12.06 0.05 1.27
CA MET A 88 -11.12 -1.06 1.43
C MET A 88 -9.68 -0.60 1.71
N ILE A 89 -9.21 0.47 1.06
CA ILE A 89 -7.89 1.06 1.32
C ILE A 89 -7.81 1.64 2.73
N GLU A 90 -8.85 2.32 3.18
CA GLU A 90 -8.92 2.91 4.51
C GLU A 90 -8.92 1.85 5.61
N ILE A 91 -9.63 0.73 5.37
CA ILE A 91 -9.58 -0.42 6.27
C ILE A 91 -8.16 -0.97 6.31
N SER A 92 -7.54 -1.24 5.14
CA SER A 92 -6.16 -1.72 5.04
C SER A 92 -5.15 -0.86 5.79
N VAL A 93 -5.18 0.47 5.59
CA VAL A 93 -4.27 1.41 6.26
C VAL A 93 -4.52 1.45 7.77
N ASN A 94 -5.78 1.47 8.22
CA ASN A 94 -6.09 1.56 9.65
C ASN A 94 -5.79 0.27 10.41
N THR A 95 -5.86 -0.89 9.76
CA THR A 95 -5.57 -2.19 10.38
C THR A 95 -4.15 -2.69 10.10
N PHE A 96 -3.33 -1.95 9.33
CA PHE A 96 -1.98 -2.35 8.89
C PHE A 96 -1.94 -3.70 8.16
N LEU A 97 -3.02 -4.01 7.44
CA LEU A 97 -3.15 -5.23 6.65
C LEU A 97 -2.85 -4.94 5.18
N SER A 98 -2.36 -5.93 4.44
CA SER A 98 -2.21 -5.84 2.99
C SER A 98 -3.59 -5.90 2.31
N MET A 99 -3.66 -5.49 1.04
CA MET A 99 -4.89 -5.59 0.26
C MET A 99 -5.31 -7.06 0.07
N GLU A 100 -4.35 -7.99 0.01
CA GLU A 100 -4.61 -9.42 0.00
C GLU A 100 -5.34 -9.90 1.27
N GLU A 101 -4.83 -9.50 2.45
CA GLU A 101 -5.42 -9.88 3.74
C GLU A 101 -6.84 -9.31 3.88
N VAL A 102 -7.02 -8.04 3.52
CA VAL A 102 -8.33 -7.37 3.55
C VAL A 102 -9.31 -8.02 2.56
N ALA A 103 -8.85 -8.42 1.36
CA ALA A 103 -9.69 -9.14 0.41
C ALA A 103 -10.13 -10.51 0.93
N LYS A 104 -9.25 -11.25 1.63
CA LYS A 104 -9.59 -12.54 2.24
C LYS A 104 -10.68 -12.37 3.30
N TYR A 105 -10.59 -11.34 4.15
CA TYR A 105 -11.62 -11.06 5.15
C TYR A 105 -12.93 -10.60 4.53
N TYR A 106 -12.87 -9.78 3.49
CA TYR A 106 -14.03 -9.39 2.70
C TYR A 106 -14.76 -10.61 2.14
N GLU A 107 -14.03 -11.50 1.47
CA GLU A 107 -14.57 -12.72 0.87
C GLU A 107 -15.21 -13.66 1.91
N LEU A 108 -14.60 -13.81 3.08
CA LEU A 108 -15.18 -14.56 4.20
C LEU A 108 -16.47 -13.91 4.70
N CYS A 109 -16.49 -12.58 4.84
CA CYS A 109 -17.67 -11.85 5.28
C CYS A 109 -18.81 -11.93 4.25
N LEU A 110 -18.48 -12.01 2.97
CA LEU A 110 -19.43 -12.18 1.87
C LEU A 110 -20.10 -13.55 1.94
N GLU A 111 -19.33 -14.62 2.10
CA GLU A 111 -19.84 -16.00 2.27
C GLU A 111 -20.75 -16.14 3.49
N GLN A 112 -20.40 -15.48 4.59
CA GLN A 112 -21.19 -15.50 5.82
C GLN A 112 -22.42 -14.59 5.78
N ASN A 113 -22.63 -13.85 4.67
CA ASN A 113 -23.69 -12.86 4.50
C ASN A 113 -23.64 -11.70 5.49
N PHE A 114 -22.45 -11.34 5.99
CA PHE A 114 -22.24 -10.18 6.86
C PHE A 114 -22.18 -8.87 6.09
N ILE A 115 -21.75 -8.92 4.84
CA ILE A 115 -21.71 -7.78 3.92
C ILE A 115 -22.61 -8.03 2.72
N LYS A 116 -23.12 -6.95 2.14
CA LYS A 116 -23.90 -7.01 0.89
C LYS A 116 -22.98 -7.36 -0.28
N VAL A 117 -23.52 -8.14 -1.21
CA VAL A 117 -22.86 -8.41 -2.49
C VAL A 117 -22.72 -7.08 -3.25
N PRO A 118 -21.54 -6.79 -3.83
CA PRO A 118 -21.33 -5.56 -4.57
C PRO A 118 -22.13 -5.59 -5.88
N ASP A 119 -22.65 -4.44 -6.29
CA ASP A 119 -23.39 -4.32 -7.55
C ASP A 119 -22.48 -4.52 -8.78
N SER A 120 -21.21 -4.13 -8.64
CA SER A 120 -20.20 -4.30 -9.68
C SER A 120 -19.57 -5.68 -9.66
N LYS A 121 -19.66 -6.36 -10.81
CA LYS A 121 -19.03 -7.67 -11.04
C LYS A 121 -17.51 -7.59 -11.03
N GLU A 122 -16.94 -6.46 -11.41
CA GLU A 122 -15.48 -6.26 -11.44
C GLU A 122 -14.90 -6.24 -10.03
N ILE A 123 -15.58 -5.57 -9.09
CA ILE A 123 -15.19 -5.52 -7.67
C ILE A 123 -15.20 -6.94 -7.09
N HIS A 124 -16.24 -7.72 -7.36
CA HIS A 124 -16.31 -9.11 -6.90
C HIS A 124 -15.22 -9.99 -7.54
N ALA A 125 -15.00 -9.87 -8.85
CA ALA A 125 -13.96 -10.61 -9.55
C ALA A 125 -12.57 -10.28 -8.97
N MET A 126 -12.30 -8.99 -8.75
CA MET A 126 -11.04 -8.50 -8.22
C MET A 126 -10.81 -8.96 -6.77
N ALA A 127 -11.83 -8.85 -5.92
CA ALA A 127 -11.76 -9.31 -4.53
C ALA A 127 -11.41 -10.80 -4.44
N GLY A 128 -12.13 -11.64 -5.19
CA GLY A 128 -11.87 -13.08 -5.21
C GLY A 128 -10.52 -13.44 -5.82
N TYR A 129 -10.04 -12.70 -6.82
CA TYR A 129 -8.73 -12.94 -7.43
C TYR A 129 -7.56 -12.56 -6.50
N ILE A 130 -7.64 -11.37 -5.89
CA ILE A 130 -6.65 -10.88 -4.92
C ILE A 130 -6.64 -11.79 -3.68
N ALA A 131 -7.81 -12.19 -3.17
CA ALA A 131 -7.91 -13.12 -2.05
C ALA A 131 -7.34 -14.52 -2.36
N GLY A 132 -7.12 -14.83 -3.64
CA GLY A 132 -6.62 -16.12 -4.12
C GLY A 132 -7.70 -17.19 -4.31
N LYS A 133 -8.98 -16.84 -4.19
CA LYS A 133 -10.11 -17.75 -4.45
C LYS A 133 -10.31 -18.00 -5.95
N PHE A 134 -10.19 -16.96 -6.77
CA PHE A 134 -10.34 -17.07 -8.21
C PHE A 134 -8.99 -17.26 -8.90
N ARG A 135 -8.94 -18.21 -9.83
CA ARG A 135 -7.83 -18.34 -10.79
C ARG A 135 -7.97 -17.29 -11.90
N VAL A 136 -6.91 -17.09 -12.68
CA VAL A 136 -6.87 -16.11 -13.78
C VAL A 136 -8.06 -16.25 -14.74
N GLY A 137 -8.41 -17.47 -15.14
CA GLY A 137 -9.58 -17.72 -16.01
C GLY A 137 -10.92 -17.39 -15.36
N GLU A 138 -11.07 -17.65 -14.07
CA GLU A 138 -12.29 -17.36 -13.32
C GLU A 138 -12.46 -15.86 -13.11
N TYR A 139 -11.36 -15.13 -12.87
CA TYR A 139 -11.36 -13.68 -12.81
C TYR A 139 -11.94 -13.06 -14.10
N PHE A 140 -11.41 -13.45 -15.28
CA PHE A 140 -11.91 -12.92 -16.56
C PHE A 140 -13.35 -13.34 -16.86
N LYS A 141 -13.78 -14.52 -16.39
CA LYS A 141 -15.18 -14.95 -16.46
C LYS A 141 -16.08 -14.06 -15.60
N GLN A 142 -15.72 -13.84 -14.33
CA GLN A 142 -16.53 -13.05 -13.39
C GLN A 142 -16.58 -11.57 -13.79
N LYS A 143 -15.47 -11.05 -14.33
CA LYS A 143 -15.43 -9.71 -14.96
C LYS A 143 -16.37 -9.61 -16.17
N GLY A 144 -16.68 -10.72 -16.83
CA GLY A 144 -17.54 -10.78 -18.03
C GLY A 144 -16.78 -10.65 -19.36
N SER A 145 -15.44 -10.62 -19.32
CA SER A 145 -14.60 -10.63 -20.52
C SER A 145 -14.54 -12.00 -21.20
N LEU A 146 -14.89 -13.07 -20.48
CA LEU A 146 -14.77 -14.44 -20.95
C LEU A 146 -16.04 -15.25 -20.70
N THR A 147 -16.49 -15.99 -21.72
CA THR A 147 -17.67 -16.88 -21.62
C THR A 147 -17.30 -18.25 -21.06
N VAL A 148 -18.29 -19.00 -20.55
CA VAL A 148 -18.09 -20.37 -20.04
C VAL A 148 -17.52 -21.28 -21.12
N ASP A 149 -17.98 -21.15 -22.36
CA ASP A 149 -17.51 -21.98 -23.48
C ASP A 149 -16.06 -21.66 -23.87
N GLN A 150 -15.68 -20.38 -23.84
CA GLN A 150 -14.29 -19.97 -24.06
C GLN A 150 -13.37 -20.47 -22.95
N LEU A 151 -13.84 -20.48 -21.69
CA LEU A 151 -13.08 -21.04 -20.58
C LEU A 151 -12.87 -22.53 -20.75
N GLN A 152 -13.90 -23.27 -21.14
CA GLN A 152 -13.80 -24.71 -21.39
C GLN A 152 -12.83 -25.02 -22.53
N LYS A 153 -12.89 -24.28 -23.64
CA LYS A 153 -11.94 -24.41 -24.75
C LYS A 153 -10.50 -24.13 -24.31
N ALA A 154 -10.28 -23.12 -23.47
CA ALA A 154 -8.97 -22.83 -22.92
C ALA A 154 -8.45 -23.93 -21.99
N ILE A 155 -9.33 -24.56 -21.19
CA ILE A 155 -8.96 -25.69 -20.32
C ILE A 155 -8.57 -26.91 -21.16
N LEU A 156 -9.31 -27.19 -22.23
CA LEU A 156 -8.97 -28.29 -23.15
C LEU A 156 -7.61 -28.04 -23.82
N ALA A 157 -7.40 -26.84 -24.36
CA ALA A 157 -6.12 -26.46 -24.96
C ALA A 157 -4.95 -26.54 -23.96
N HIS A 158 -5.17 -26.17 -22.69
CA HIS A 158 -4.15 -26.31 -21.65
C HIS A 158 -3.80 -27.75 -21.35
N ARG A 159 -4.79 -28.63 -21.27
CA ARG A 159 -4.58 -30.05 -21.05
C ARG A 159 -3.85 -30.72 -22.21
N ASP A 160 -4.16 -30.32 -23.44
CA ASP A 160 -3.50 -30.86 -24.64
C ASP A 160 -2.02 -30.41 -24.71
N GLU A 161 -1.71 -29.18 -24.29
CA GLU A 161 -0.33 -28.66 -24.22
C GLU A 161 0.44 -29.11 -22.97
N GLU A 162 -0.22 -29.54 -21.87
CA GLU A 162 0.45 -30.14 -20.70
C GLU A 162 1.19 -31.45 -21.07
N SER A 163 0.76 -32.12 -22.15
CA SER A 163 1.44 -33.29 -22.73
C SER A 163 2.63 -32.96 -23.64
N SER A 164 2.93 -31.67 -23.84
CA SER A 164 4.05 -31.20 -24.65
C SER A 164 5.32 -31.04 -23.81
N ASP A 165 6.48 -30.93 -24.49
CA ASP A 165 7.80 -30.82 -23.85
C ASP A 165 8.01 -29.46 -23.13
N ASP A 166 7.13 -28.48 -23.38
CA ASP A 166 7.10 -27.16 -22.74
C ASP A 166 5.66 -26.74 -22.37
N PRO A 167 5.20 -27.04 -21.13
CA PRO A 167 3.83 -26.74 -20.70
C PRO A 167 3.64 -25.24 -20.47
N LYS A 168 2.86 -24.59 -21.33
CA LYS A 168 2.52 -23.16 -21.20
C LYS A 168 1.60 -22.90 -20.01
N LYS A 169 1.71 -21.70 -19.41
CA LYS A 169 0.80 -21.30 -18.33
C LYS A 169 -0.59 -21.02 -18.88
N PHE A 170 -1.63 -21.32 -18.09
CA PHE A 170 -3.02 -21.07 -18.49
C PHE A 170 -3.29 -19.63 -18.96
N GLY A 171 -2.63 -18.63 -18.36
CA GLY A 171 -2.73 -17.23 -18.80
C GLY A 171 -2.20 -17.00 -20.22
N GLU A 172 -1.09 -17.64 -20.59
CA GLU A 172 -0.50 -17.53 -21.94
C GLU A 172 -1.40 -18.17 -22.99
N ILE A 173 -2.10 -19.25 -22.63
CA ILE A 173 -3.08 -19.93 -23.50
C ILE A 173 -4.30 -19.03 -23.74
N LEU A 174 -4.77 -18.31 -22.73
CA LEU A 174 -5.85 -17.32 -22.90
C LEU A 174 -5.46 -16.19 -23.86
N VAL A 175 -4.19 -15.77 -23.84
CA VAL A 175 -3.65 -14.78 -24.78
C VAL A 175 -3.52 -15.35 -26.18
N GLN A 176 -3.02 -16.59 -26.33
CA GLN A 176 -2.89 -17.27 -27.62
C GLN A 176 -4.23 -17.50 -28.32
N LEU A 177 -5.28 -17.80 -27.54
CA LEU A 177 -6.64 -17.94 -28.04
C LEU A 177 -7.31 -16.59 -28.36
N GLY A 178 -6.64 -15.46 -28.06
CA GLY A 178 -7.13 -14.11 -28.32
C GLY A 178 -8.27 -13.68 -27.41
N TYR A 179 -8.48 -14.37 -26.27
CA TYR A 179 -9.57 -14.05 -25.34
C TYR A 179 -9.20 -12.95 -24.35
N VAL A 180 -7.90 -12.75 -24.10
CA VAL A 180 -7.37 -11.75 -23.17
C VAL A 180 -6.16 -11.09 -23.82
N SER A 181 -5.97 -9.78 -23.62
CA SER A 181 -4.77 -9.10 -24.09
C SER A 181 -3.57 -9.45 -23.19
N GLU A 182 -2.37 -9.49 -23.77
CA GLU A 182 -1.14 -9.69 -22.98
C GLU A 182 -0.97 -8.59 -21.91
N GLY A 183 -1.43 -7.37 -22.22
CA GLY A 183 -1.45 -6.24 -21.30
C GLY A 183 -2.32 -6.48 -20.07
N ASP A 184 -3.56 -6.91 -20.27
CA ASP A 184 -4.50 -7.20 -19.18
C ASP A 184 -3.99 -8.31 -18.27
N LEU A 185 -3.40 -9.37 -18.86
CA LEU A 185 -2.84 -10.47 -18.09
C LEU A 185 -1.68 -9.99 -17.21
N LYS A 186 -0.75 -9.21 -17.78
CA LYS A 186 0.40 -8.67 -17.05
C LYS A 186 -0.05 -7.75 -15.91
N ALA A 187 -1.01 -6.87 -16.17
CA ALA A 187 -1.55 -5.94 -15.18
C ALA A 187 -2.19 -6.66 -13.99
N VAL A 188 -3.00 -7.68 -14.26
CA VAL A 188 -3.68 -8.47 -13.22
C VAL A 188 -2.69 -9.25 -12.36
N LEU A 189 -1.65 -9.85 -12.98
CA LEU A 189 -0.59 -10.55 -12.25
C LEU A 189 0.22 -9.60 -11.37
N GLN A 190 0.61 -8.44 -11.91
CA GLN A 190 1.34 -7.42 -11.16
C GLN A 190 0.52 -6.92 -9.96
N LEU A 191 -0.77 -6.64 -10.17
CA LEU A 191 -1.68 -6.20 -9.12
C LEU A 191 -1.76 -7.20 -7.98
N LYS A 192 -1.80 -8.50 -8.28
CA LYS A 192 -1.82 -9.56 -7.26
C LYS A 192 -0.54 -9.60 -6.43
N GLU A 193 0.62 -9.41 -7.05
CA GLU A 193 1.90 -9.38 -6.31
C GLU A 193 2.03 -8.10 -5.47
N GLU A 194 1.64 -6.94 -6.00
CA GLU A 194 1.63 -5.68 -5.25
C GLU A 194 0.63 -5.70 -4.08
N ALA A 195 -0.52 -6.37 -4.22
CA ALA A 195 -1.54 -6.47 -3.18
C ALA A 195 -1.05 -7.19 -1.90
N LYS A 196 0.04 -7.96 -1.98
CA LYS A 196 0.68 -8.61 -0.82
C LYS A 196 1.50 -7.62 0.02
N LYS A 197 1.95 -6.51 -0.59
CA LYS A 197 2.75 -5.50 0.11
C LYS A 197 1.86 -4.70 1.03
N ARG A 198 2.35 -4.46 2.25
CA ARG A 198 1.67 -3.59 3.22
C ARG A 198 2.07 -2.14 2.97
N PHE A 199 1.11 -1.25 3.02
CA PHE A 199 1.39 0.17 2.98
C PHE A 199 1.81 0.64 4.39
N ILE A 200 3.02 1.18 4.50
CA ILE A 200 3.57 1.71 5.75
C ILE A 200 3.76 3.22 5.56
N LEU A 201 3.01 4.01 6.32
CA LEU A 201 3.18 5.45 6.43
C LEU A 201 4.35 5.77 7.35
N ASP A 202 5.57 5.65 6.85
CA ASP A 202 6.75 6.12 7.59
C ASP A 202 6.95 7.62 7.34
N TYR A 203 6.79 8.42 8.39
CA TYR A 203 7.02 9.87 8.35
C TYR A 203 8.52 10.23 8.32
N ASN A 204 9.41 9.26 8.56
CA ASN A 204 10.86 9.47 8.67
C ASN A 204 11.65 9.11 7.41
N THR A 205 11.00 8.60 6.37
CA THR A 205 11.61 8.28 5.07
C THR A 205 11.58 9.46 4.10
N VAL A 206 11.80 10.68 4.60
CA VAL A 206 12.27 11.74 3.71
C VAL A 206 13.71 11.37 3.36
N PRO A 207 14.05 11.18 2.06
CA PRO A 207 15.45 11.06 1.68
C PRO A 207 16.16 12.27 2.24
N LYS A 208 17.06 12.07 3.20
CA LYS A 208 17.89 13.17 3.69
C LYS A 208 18.61 13.68 2.45
N PRO A 209 18.44 14.96 2.08
CA PRO A 209 19.12 15.46 0.91
C PRO A 209 20.62 15.20 1.12
N GLU A 210 21.25 14.45 0.22
CA GLU A 210 22.70 14.38 0.09
C GLU A 210 23.28 15.73 -0.39
N THR A 211 22.67 16.83 0.04
CA THR A 211 23.28 18.13 -0.07
C THR A 211 24.39 18.18 0.95
N THR A 212 25.59 18.37 0.44
CA THR A 212 26.89 18.58 1.10
C THR A 212 26.92 19.57 2.28
N PHE A 213 25.81 20.23 2.62
CA PHE A 213 25.68 21.15 3.76
C PHE A 213 25.78 20.48 5.15
N SER A 214 25.62 19.15 5.25
CA SER A 214 25.76 18.45 6.54
C SER A 214 27.20 18.37 7.04
N ASN A 215 28.20 18.43 6.14
CA ASN A 215 29.61 18.32 6.50
C ASN A 215 30.18 19.63 7.09
N GLU A 216 29.66 20.79 6.69
CA GLU A 216 30.14 22.08 7.21
C GLU A 216 29.64 22.31 8.64
N ASN A 217 28.38 22.00 8.94
CA ASN A 217 27.86 22.11 10.30
C ASN A 217 28.57 21.18 11.29
N GLN A 218 28.89 19.93 10.89
CA GLN A 218 29.68 19.03 11.73
C GLN A 218 31.11 19.55 11.95
N LYS A 219 31.77 20.11 10.93
CA LYS A 219 33.08 20.75 11.09
C LYS A 219 33.02 21.96 12.02
N TYR A 220 32.00 22.80 11.89
CA TYR A 220 31.83 23.96 12.77
C TYR A 220 31.52 23.55 14.21
N GLU A 221 30.74 22.48 14.43
CA GLU A 221 30.51 21.94 15.77
C GLU A 221 31.78 21.39 16.43
N GLU A 222 32.61 20.66 15.67
CA GLU A 222 33.92 20.18 16.15
C GLU A 222 34.89 21.33 16.45
N GLU A 223 34.91 22.36 15.62
CA GLU A 223 35.76 23.54 15.80
C GLU A 223 35.32 24.38 17.02
N ILE A 224 34.01 24.56 17.22
CA ILE A 224 33.45 25.21 18.41
C ILE A 224 33.78 24.41 19.67
N ALA A 225 33.74 23.07 19.62
CA ALA A 225 34.10 22.23 20.75
C ALA A 225 35.59 22.37 21.11
N LYS A 226 36.49 22.37 20.12
CA LYS A 226 37.94 22.60 20.34
C LYS A 226 38.23 23.98 20.91
N LEU A 227 37.63 25.03 20.36
CA LEU A 227 37.80 26.41 20.84
C LEU A 227 37.27 26.61 22.28
N LYS A 228 36.21 25.88 22.67
CA LYS A 228 35.72 25.88 24.06
C LYS A 228 36.70 25.21 25.02
N ASP A 229 37.30 24.08 24.63
CA ASP A 229 38.30 23.38 25.45
C ASP A 229 39.59 24.21 25.61
N GLU A 230 40.05 24.85 24.55
CA GLU A 230 41.21 25.77 24.62
C GLU A 230 40.94 26.97 25.52
N ASN A 231 39.75 27.59 25.40
CA ASN A 231 39.34 28.66 26.30
C ASN A 231 39.30 28.22 27.77
N LEU A 232 38.85 26.99 28.04
CA LEU A 232 38.82 26.45 29.39
C LEU A 232 40.25 26.27 29.95
N LYS A 233 41.17 25.74 29.13
CA LYS A 233 42.58 25.57 29.48
C LYS A 233 43.27 26.93 29.71
N LEU A 234 43.00 27.92 28.87
CA LEU A 234 43.51 29.28 29.03
C LEU A 234 43.01 29.93 30.32
N LYS A 235 41.71 29.82 30.62
CA LYS A 235 41.14 30.31 31.88
C LYS A 235 41.81 29.68 33.11
N ARG A 236 42.06 28.36 33.08
CA ARG A 236 42.77 27.67 34.17
C ARG A 236 44.20 28.18 34.34
N LYS A 237 44.95 28.35 33.25
CA LYS A 237 46.32 28.90 33.29
C LYS A 237 46.33 30.34 33.80
N MET A 238 45.37 31.16 33.37
CA MET A 238 45.25 32.55 33.82
C MET A 238 44.92 32.63 35.32
N LEU A 239 44.06 31.76 35.84
CA LEU A 239 43.78 31.65 37.28
C LEU A 239 45.03 31.24 38.07
N GLN A 240 45.80 30.27 37.58
CA GLN A 240 47.06 29.87 38.22
C GLN A 240 48.10 31.00 38.23
N LEU A 241 48.20 31.76 37.14
CA LEU A 241 49.06 32.94 37.08
C LEU A 241 48.59 34.05 38.03
N LEU A 242 47.27 34.29 38.12
CA LEU A 242 46.70 35.24 39.07
C LEU A 242 46.95 34.84 40.53
N GLU A 243 46.89 33.55 40.85
CA GLU A 243 47.26 33.04 42.18
C GLU A 243 48.75 33.22 42.48
N LEU A 244 49.62 32.96 41.50
CA LEU A 244 51.07 33.20 41.63
C LEU A 244 51.38 34.69 41.84
N VAL A 245 50.74 35.57 41.08
CA VAL A 245 50.90 37.04 41.23
C VAL A 245 50.37 37.52 42.58
N LYS A 246 49.22 37.00 43.05
CA LYS A 246 48.70 37.32 44.40
C LYS A 246 49.65 36.87 45.50
N ARG A 247 50.32 35.72 45.36
CA ARG A 247 51.31 35.23 46.32
C ARG A 247 52.59 36.07 46.30
N ASN A 248 53.03 36.52 45.13
CA ASN A 248 54.22 37.37 44.99
C ASN A 248 54.00 38.84 45.36
N GLY A 249 52.76 39.33 45.37
CA GLY A 249 52.40 40.69 45.81
C GLY A 249 52.16 40.83 47.32
N GLN A 250 52.31 39.75 48.09
CA GLN A 250 52.22 39.74 49.56
C GLN A 250 53.58 39.57 50.27
N GLN A 251 54.69 39.69 49.52
CA GLN A 251 56.05 39.90 50.04
C GLN A 251 56.43 41.37 49.86
#